data_AF-A0A415M7P7-F1
#
_entry.id   AF-A0A415M7P7-F1
#
_cell.length_a   1.000
_cell.length_b   1.000
_cell.length_c   1.000
_cell.angle_alpha   90.00
_cell.angle_beta   90.00
_cell.angle_gamma   90.00
#
_symmetry.space_group_name_H-M   'P 1'
#
loop_
_entity.id
_entity.type
_entity.pdbx_description
1 polymer ?
#
loop_
_entity_poly.entity_id
_entity_poly.type
_entity_poly.pdbx_seq_one_letter_code
_entity_poly.pdbx_strand_id
1 'polypeptide(L)'
;MLLQEMTEDNNLIIELSMNRQKYEFPSKVIRKVNQSVLVEPIRINGKILSFNSSGGGITVSVYMIRDSKPPMLWKGVAVNSIREDNGTFYKITANGEGFEVNRRGAFRLFIGISGVAQLGTNRKAVDVIVKDVSESGFSFVGMEDMDNVINMPVRLVFADFNQNYSLMGIIVRKVVIGENKIVYGCRLGVRNANLEQYISQKQRQMLSMNHGNSAFQNKEILEKALKEPGRADRTAQEQEPDDKNYKKKQIKNDGTYKERDINKVGKTERRDIFRDTLERKKV
;
A
#
# COMPACT_ATOMS: atom_id res chain seq x y z
N MET A 1 -4.12 -20.12 13.71
CA MET A 1 -3.07 -20.61 12.78
C MET A 1 -1.87 -21.03 13.60
N LEU A 2 -1.40 -22.25 13.40
CA LEU A 2 -0.21 -22.77 14.06
C LEU A 2 1.07 -22.33 13.33
N LEU A 3 2.18 -22.26 14.06
CA LEU A 3 3.49 -21.91 13.49
C LEU A 3 3.96 -22.92 12.43
N GLN A 4 3.52 -24.18 12.50
CA GLN A 4 3.84 -25.20 11.49
C GLN A 4 3.04 -25.05 10.19
N GLU A 5 2.02 -24.19 10.17
CA GLU A 5 1.21 -23.96 8.97
C GLU A 5 1.89 -22.96 8.02
N MET A 6 2.91 -22.22 8.48
CA MET A 6 3.66 -21.25 7.67
C MET A 6 4.32 -21.91 6.46
N THR A 7 4.10 -21.41 5.26
CA THR A 7 4.75 -21.96 4.06
C THR A 7 6.21 -21.55 3.99
N GLU A 8 6.98 -22.29 3.21
CA GLU A 8 8.31 -21.86 2.79
C GLU A 8 8.23 -20.47 2.15
N ASP A 9 9.30 -19.71 2.29
CA ASP A 9 9.43 -18.33 1.82
C ASP A 9 8.54 -17.27 2.49
N ASN A 10 7.74 -17.63 3.49
CA ASN A 10 7.00 -16.63 4.26
C ASN A 10 7.96 -15.63 4.93
N ASN A 11 7.68 -14.34 4.71
CA ASN A 11 8.41 -13.24 5.32
C ASN A 11 8.01 -13.08 6.79
N LEU A 12 9.00 -13.09 7.66
CA LEU A 12 8.85 -12.95 9.10
C LEU A 12 9.55 -11.70 9.61
N ILE A 13 9.06 -11.19 10.74
CA ILE A 13 9.79 -10.24 11.57
C ILE A 13 9.94 -10.88 12.95
N ILE A 14 11.18 -11.04 13.39
CA ILE A 14 11.54 -11.46 14.74
C ILE A 14 11.66 -10.18 15.58
N GLU A 15 10.72 -9.97 16.50
CA GLU A 15 10.74 -8.87 17.45
C GLU A 15 11.41 -9.35 18.74
N LEU A 16 12.55 -8.75 19.06
CA LEU A 16 13.25 -8.88 20.32
C LEU A 16 12.85 -7.73 21.25
N SER A 17 12.30 -8.04 22.42
CA SER A 17 12.00 -7.07 23.46
C SER A 17 12.94 -7.26 24.65
N MET A 18 13.71 -6.22 24.97
CA MET A 18 14.66 -6.20 26.08
C MET A 18 14.68 -4.81 26.72
N ASN A 19 14.60 -4.73 28.05
CA ASN A 19 14.65 -3.47 28.80
C ASN A 19 13.64 -2.40 28.30
N ARG A 20 12.41 -2.83 27.96
CA ARG A 20 11.34 -2.00 27.35
C ARG A 20 11.65 -1.45 25.94
N GLN A 21 12.80 -1.78 25.36
CA GLN A 21 13.11 -1.49 23.97
C GLN A 21 12.75 -2.69 23.09
N LYS A 22 12.34 -2.39 21.86
CA LYS A 22 11.96 -3.37 20.85
C LYS A 22 12.88 -3.25 19.65
N TYR A 23 13.37 -4.38 19.17
CA TYR A 23 14.22 -4.49 18.00
C TYR A 23 13.54 -5.46 17.03
N GLU A 24 13.36 -5.02 15.79
CA GLU A 24 12.72 -5.82 14.75
C GLU A 24 13.76 -6.27 13.73
N PHE A 25 13.79 -7.57 13.46
CA PHE A 25 14.70 -8.16 12.49
C PHE A 25 13.93 -8.94 11.43
N PRO A 26 14.07 -8.60 10.14
CA PRO A 26 13.47 -9.38 9.08
C PRO A 26 14.16 -10.76 8.99
N SER A 27 13.38 -11.79 8.68
CA SER A 27 13.84 -13.15 8.41
C SER A 27 12.86 -13.84 7.47
N LYS A 28 13.18 -15.05 7.03
CA LYS A 28 12.38 -15.83 6.08
C LYS A 28 12.26 -17.28 6.54
N VAL A 29 11.08 -17.88 6.35
CA VAL A 29 10.90 -19.31 6.56
C VAL A 29 11.65 -20.07 5.48
N ILE A 30 12.57 -20.93 5.92
CA ILE A 30 13.30 -21.84 5.03
C ILE A 30 12.47 -23.10 4.83
N ARG A 31 12.08 -23.74 5.94
CA ARG A 31 11.27 -24.96 5.90
C ARG A 31 10.59 -25.28 7.23
N LYS A 32 9.63 -26.19 7.17
CA LYS A 32 8.92 -26.74 8.34
C LYS A 32 9.71 -27.90 8.94
N VAL A 33 9.75 -27.99 10.27
CA VAL A 33 10.33 -29.13 10.99
C VAL A 33 9.46 -29.45 12.21
N ASN A 34 8.72 -30.55 12.14
CA ASN A 34 7.78 -30.97 13.18
C ASN A 34 6.82 -29.82 13.56
N GLN A 35 6.72 -29.50 14.85
CA GLN A 35 5.93 -28.39 15.40
C GLN A 35 6.71 -27.05 15.44
N SER A 36 7.68 -26.89 14.55
CA SER A 36 8.59 -25.73 14.53
C SER A 36 8.88 -25.32 13.09
N VAL A 37 9.42 -24.11 12.92
CA VAL A 37 9.90 -23.63 11.62
C VAL A 37 11.39 -23.32 11.71
N LEU A 38 12.10 -23.62 10.64
CA LEU A 38 13.47 -23.17 10.44
C LEU A 38 13.46 -21.88 9.64
N VAL A 39 14.21 -20.91 10.13
CA VAL A 39 14.28 -19.57 9.54
C VAL A 39 15.71 -19.12 9.40
N GLU A 40 15.92 -18.17 8.48
CA GLU A 40 17.23 -17.58 8.25
C GLU A 40 17.77 -16.88 9.52
N PRO A 41 19.03 -17.16 9.91
CA PRO A 41 19.60 -16.53 11.09
C PRO A 41 19.93 -15.07 10.83
N ILE A 42 19.81 -14.26 11.87
CA ILE A 42 20.18 -12.85 11.82
C ILE A 42 21.65 -12.75 12.17
N ARG A 43 22.43 -12.14 11.29
CA ARG A 43 23.88 -11.94 11.50
C ARG A 43 24.18 -10.47 11.68
N ILE A 44 24.85 -10.13 12.77
CA ILE A 44 25.37 -8.79 13.07
C ILE A 44 26.89 -8.91 13.12
N ASN A 45 27.59 -8.18 12.26
CA ASN A 45 29.06 -8.23 12.13
C ASN A 45 29.58 -9.67 11.93
N GLY A 46 28.88 -10.46 11.10
CA GLY A 46 29.23 -11.86 10.82
C GLY A 46 28.90 -12.87 11.92
N LYS A 47 28.44 -12.42 13.10
CA LYS A 47 28.05 -13.29 14.22
C LYS A 47 26.54 -13.45 14.27
N ILE A 48 26.07 -14.67 14.56
CA ILE A 48 24.65 -14.96 14.73
C ILE A 48 24.15 -14.31 16.02
N LEU A 49 23.05 -13.57 15.93
CA LEU A 49 22.40 -12.98 17.08
C LEU A 49 21.82 -14.09 17.98
N SER A 50 22.22 -14.12 19.24
CA SER A 50 21.63 -15.05 20.21
C SER A 50 20.40 -14.43 20.86
N PHE A 51 19.35 -15.23 20.97
CA PHE A 51 18.13 -14.88 21.70
C PHE A 51 18.08 -15.49 23.11
N ASN A 52 19.11 -16.28 23.45
CA ASN A 52 19.22 -16.92 24.75
C ASN A 52 19.90 -15.94 25.72
N SER A 53 19.15 -15.43 26.69
CA SER A 53 19.70 -14.71 27.84
C SER A 53 19.51 -15.53 29.10
N SER A 54 20.62 -15.78 29.81
CA SER A 54 20.68 -16.46 31.10
C SER A 54 19.95 -15.69 32.23
N GLY A 55 19.49 -14.45 31.98
CA GLY A 55 18.93 -13.56 33.00
C GLY A 55 17.45 -13.19 32.85
N GLY A 56 16.67 -13.87 31.99
CA GLY A 56 15.20 -13.70 31.93
C GLY A 56 14.67 -12.34 31.42
N GLY A 57 15.54 -11.46 30.91
CA GLY A 57 15.16 -10.11 30.46
C GLY A 57 14.80 -9.97 28.99
N ILE A 58 14.77 -11.08 28.24
CA ILE A 58 14.52 -11.11 26.80
C ILE A 58 13.20 -11.84 26.52
N THR A 59 12.30 -11.17 25.81
CA THR A 59 11.12 -11.81 25.22
C THR A 59 11.18 -11.70 23.71
N VAL A 60 10.82 -12.78 23.03
CA VAL A 60 10.82 -12.84 21.56
C VAL A 60 9.39 -13.05 21.08
N SER A 61 9.01 -12.28 20.07
CA SER A 61 7.76 -12.45 19.34
C SER A 61 8.05 -12.57 17.84
N VAL A 62 7.20 -13.29 17.12
CA VAL A 62 7.33 -13.45 15.66
C VAL A 62 6.08 -12.94 14.98
N TYR A 63 6.27 -12.07 14.00
CA TYR A 63 5.24 -11.63 13.09
C TYR A 63 5.39 -12.36 11.76
N MET A 64 4.32 -12.95 11.24
CA MET A 64 4.24 -13.32 9.83
C MET A 64 3.56 -12.20 9.07
N ILE A 65 4.22 -11.74 8.01
CA ILE A 65 3.63 -10.79 7.07
C ILE A 65 2.83 -11.55 6.04
N ARG A 66 1.55 -11.19 5.89
CA ARG A 66 0.64 -11.79 4.93
C ARG A 66 0.19 -10.75 3.92
N ASP A 67 0.08 -11.16 2.67
CA ASP A 67 -0.41 -10.29 1.61
C ASP A 67 -1.89 -9.98 1.83
N SER A 68 -2.22 -8.68 1.80
CA SER A 68 -3.59 -8.16 1.96
C SER A 68 -4.34 -8.60 3.22
N LYS A 69 -3.68 -9.21 4.21
CA LYS A 69 -4.27 -9.61 5.50
C LYS A 69 -3.47 -9.03 6.67
N PRO A 70 -4.07 -8.83 7.85
CA PRO A 70 -3.33 -8.44 9.05
C PRO A 70 -2.16 -9.41 9.31
N PRO A 71 -1.01 -8.95 9.78
CA PRO A 71 0.04 -9.84 10.26
C PRO A 71 -0.47 -10.78 11.34
N MET A 72 0.10 -11.97 11.40
CA MET A 72 -0.11 -12.91 12.50
C MET A 72 1.01 -12.77 13.51
N LEU A 73 0.70 -12.77 14.80
CA LEU A 73 1.67 -12.65 15.89
C LEU A 73 1.68 -13.89 16.78
N TRP A 74 2.88 -14.39 17.06
CA TRP A 74 3.16 -15.36 18.12
C TRP A 74 4.04 -14.68 19.17
N LYS A 75 3.61 -14.68 20.43
CA LYS A 75 4.35 -14.09 21.55
C LYS A 75 5.08 -15.17 22.35
N GLY A 76 6.20 -14.82 22.96
CA GLY A 76 6.94 -15.71 23.86
C GLY A 76 7.46 -16.95 23.14
N VAL A 77 7.95 -16.76 21.91
CA VAL A 77 8.49 -17.87 21.11
C VAL A 77 9.90 -18.24 21.58
N ALA A 78 10.23 -19.52 21.53
CA ALA A 78 11.58 -20.00 21.73
C ALA A 78 12.35 -19.95 20.41
N VAL A 79 13.57 -19.40 20.42
CA VAL A 79 14.43 -19.30 19.24
C VAL A 79 15.78 -19.93 19.55
N ASN A 80 16.03 -21.12 18.99
CA ASN A 80 17.27 -21.86 19.18
C ASN A 80 18.12 -21.85 17.92
N SER A 81 19.42 -21.64 18.05
CA SER A 81 20.35 -21.81 16.92
C SER A 81 20.67 -23.28 16.74
N ILE A 82 20.44 -23.81 15.54
CA ILE A 82 20.79 -25.18 15.17
C ILE A 82 21.79 -25.16 14.02
N ARG A 83 22.73 -26.10 14.03
CA ARG A 83 23.71 -26.28 12.96
C ARG A 83 23.37 -27.55 12.21
N GLU A 84 23.28 -27.44 10.90
CA GLU A 84 23.10 -28.53 9.96
C GLU A 84 24.19 -28.46 8.89
N ASP A 85 24.27 -29.47 8.03
CA ASP A 85 25.29 -29.57 6.97
C ASP A 85 25.28 -28.35 6.04
N ASN A 86 24.09 -27.78 5.81
CA ASN A 86 23.89 -26.63 4.92
C ASN A 86 24.03 -25.27 5.63
N GLY A 87 24.44 -25.24 6.90
CA GLY A 87 24.70 -24.02 7.65
C GLY A 87 24.00 -23.94 9.00
N THR A 88 23.95 -22.73 9.57
CA THR A 88 23.28 -22.48 10.84
C THR A 88 21.94 -21.81 10.60
N PHE A 89 20.90 -22.24 11.32
CA PHE A 89 19.54 -21.77 11.21
C PHE A 89 18.95 -21.46 12.58
N TYR A 90 17.88 -20.69 12.63
CA TYR A 90 17.06 -20.62 13.83
C TYR A 90 15.90 -21.61 13.75
N LYS A 91 15.73 -22.40 14.80
CA LYS A 91 14.53 -23.18 15.06
C LYS A 91 13.61 -22.38 15.97
N ILE A 92 12.45 -22.01 15.45
CA ILE A 92 11.42 -21.26 16.19
C ILE A 92 10.32 -22.22 16.63
N THR A 93 9.98 -22.18 17.91
CA THR A 93 8.89 -22.95 18.51
C THR A 93 7.96 -22.02 19.28
N ALA A 94 6.65 -22.24 19.16
CA ALA A 94 5.62 -21.49 19.87
C ALA A 94 4.65 -22.45 20.57
N ASN A 95 4.20 -22.10 21.78
CA ASN A 95 3.32 -22.95 22.59
C ASN A 95 1.83 -22.78 22.24
N GLY A 96 1.48 -21.90 21.30
CA GLY A 96 0.09 -21.60 20.96
C GLY A 96 -0.08 -21.07 19.55
N GLU A 97 -1.34 -20.83 19.19
CA GLU A 97 -1.70 -20.26 17.90
C GLU A 97 -1.34 -18.78 17.79
N GLY A 98 -1.04 -18.38 16.56
CA GLY A 98 -0.87 -16.99 16.23
C GLY A 98 -2.23 -16.31 16.15
N PHE A 99 -2.26 -15.04 16.51
CA PHE A 99 -3.45 -14.21 16.40
C PHE A 99 -3.21 -13.02 15.47
N GLU A 100 -4.26 -12.59 14.80
CA GLU A 100 -4.19 -11.41 13.93
C GLU A 100 -3.93 -10.17 14.77
N VAL A 101 -2.94 -9.37 14.37
CA VAL A 101 -2.64 -8.10 15.02
C VAL A 101 -2.59 -6.98 14.01
N ASN A 102 -3.15 -5.83 14.41
CA ASN A 102 -2.89 -4.60 13.69
C ASN A 102 -1.55 -4.02 14.16
N ARG A 103 -0.46 -4.38 13.48
CA ARG A 103 0.88 -3.84 13.78
C ARG A 103 1.03 -2.34 13.49
N ARG A 104 0.07 -1.72 12.79
CA ARG A 104 0.20 -0.34 12.29
C ARG A 104 -0.12 0.72 13.34
N GLY A 105 -0.62 0.32 14.52
CA GLY A 105 -1.04 1.23 15.59
C GLY A 105 -2.21 2.14 15.23
N ALA A 106 -2.66 2.13 13.96
CA ALA A 106 -3.74 2.93 13.41
C ALA A 106 -4.33 2.22 12.18
N PHE A 107 -5.65 2.36 11.99
CA PHE A 107 -6.32 1.91 10.78
C PHE A 107 -5.83 2.71 9.57
N ARG A 108 -5.61 2.04 8.43
CA ARG A 108 -5.28 2.69 7.16
C ARG A 108 -6.47 2.68 6.23
N LEU A 109 -6.97 3.86 5.92
CA LEU A 109 -8.03 4.07 4.96
C LEU A 109 -7.42 4.22 3.56
N PHE A 110 -7.76 3.32 2.65
CA PHE A 110 -7.44 3.48 1.23
C PHE A 110 -8.28 4.62 0.66
N ILE A 111 -7.66 5.53 -0.10
CA ILE A 111 -8.37 6.66 -0.72
C ILE A 111 -8.20 6.70 -2.25
N GLY A 112 -7.01 6.36 -2.77
CA GLY A 112 -6.79 6.20 -4.21
C GLY A 112 -7.01 7.46 -5.06
N ILE A 113 -6.76 8.64 -4.50
CA ILE A 113 -7.00 9.94 -5.18
C ILE A 113 -5.70 10.58 -5.64
N SER A 114 -5.77 11.44 -6.65
CA SER A 114 -4.62 12.22 -7.11
C SER A 114 -4.17 13.24 -6.06
N GLY A 115 -2.87 13.44 -5.97
CA GLY A 115 -2.24 14.45 -5.13
C GLY A 115 -0.89 14.89 -5.68
N VAL A 116 -0.26 15.81 -4.98
CA VAL A 116 1.04 16.37 -5.31
C VAL A 116 1.97 16.19 -4.12
N ALA A 117 3.11 15.54 -4.32
CA ALA A 117 4.11 15.33 -3.28
C ALA A 117 5.38 16.14 -3.57
N GLN A 118 5.85 16.87 -2.58
CA GLN A 118 7.17 17.52 -2.59
C GLN A 118 8.09 16.77 -1.63
N LEU A 119 9.22 16.26 -2.13
CA LEU A 119 10.20 15.50 -1.36
C LEU A 119 11.42 16.37 -1.07
N GLY A 120 11.71 16.62 0.21
CA GLY A 120 12.78 17.54 0.60
C GLY A 120 12.45 19.01 0.30
N THR A 121 13.41 19.90 0.57
CA THR A 121 13.26 21.35 0.38
C THR A 121 13.56 21.79 -1.06
N ASN A 122 14.41 21.07 -1.78
CA ASN A 122 14.98 21.51 -3.07
C ASN A 122 14.49 20.72 -4.29
N ARG A 123 13.54 19.80 -4.14
CA ARG A 123 13.00 19.03 -5.29
C ARG A 123 11.66 19.58 -5.75
N LYS A 124 11.41 19.44 -7.05
CA LYS A 124 10.14 19.77 -7.68
C LYS A 124 9.03 18.89 -7.09
N ALA A 125 7.84 19.47 -6.97
CA ALA A 125 6.65 18.71 -6.62
C ALA A 125 6.26 17.78 -7.78
N VAL A 126 5.90 16.55 -7.47
CA VAL A 126 5.55 15.50 -8.43
C VAL A 126 4.10 15.07 -8.23
N ASP A 127 3.43 14.75 -9.33
CA ASP A 127 2.09 14.17 -9.28
C ASP A 127 2.17 12.73 -8.79
N VAL A 128 1.29 12.40 -7.85
CA VAL A 128 1.26 11.09 -7.19
C VAL A 128 -0.18 10.63 -7.01
N ILE A 129 -0.33 9.33 -6.76
CA ILE A 129 -1.59 8.78 -6.27
C ILE A 129 -1.47 8.55 -4.77
N VAL A 130 -2.31 9.21 -3.98
CA VAL A 130 -2.41 8.96 -2.54
C VAL A 130 -3.11 7.63 -2.34
N LYS A 131 -2.36 6.63 -1.85
CA LYS A 131 -2.83 5.26 -1.71
C LYS A 131 -3.67 5.11 -0.45
N ASP A 132 -3.08 5.41 0.71
CA ASP A 132 -3.77 5.30 2.00
C ASP A 132 -3.35 6.38 2.99
N VAL A 133 -4.24 6.66 3.95
CA VAL A 133 -4.00 7.57 5.08
C VAL A 133 -4.40 6.91 6.40
N SER A 134 -3.77 7.35 7.49
CA SER A 134 -4.03 6.91 8.86
C SER A 134 -3.66 8.02 9.84
N GLU A 135 -4.05 7.88 11.10
CA GLU A 135 -3.70 8.82 12.18
C GLU A 135 -2.18 9.01 12.36
N SER A 136 -1.38 7.99 12.01
CA SER A 136 0.07 7.97 12.24
C SER A 136 0.91 8.15 10.96
N GLY A 137 0.30 8.14 9.78
CA GLY A 137 1.03 8.11 8.52
C GLY A 137 0.17 8.07 7.27
N PHE A 138 0.84 8.12 6.12
CA PHE A 138 0.21 8.05 4.81
C PHE A 138 1.11 7.31 3.83
N SER A 139 0.58 6.91 2.68
CA SER A 139 1.37 6.39 1.58
C SER A 139 0.90 6.90 0.23
N PHE A 140 1.84 7.02 -0.70
CA PHE A 140 1.56 7.45 -2.06
C PHE A 140 2.37 6.61 -3.06
N VAL A 141 1.90 6.59 -4.30
CA VAL A 141 2.54 5.91 -5.42
C VAL A 141 3.18 6.96 -6.31
N GLY A 142 4.49 6.85 -6.53
CA GLY A 142 5.24 7.63 -7.52
C GLY A 142 5.62 6.78 -8.73
N MET A 143 5.86 7.45 -9.86
CA MET A 143 6.31 6.83 -11.11
C MET A 143 7.83 6.84 -11.28
N GLU A 144 8.53 7.71 -10.57
CA GLU A 144 9.99 7.83 -10.64
C GLU A 144 10.64 7.10 -9.47
N ASP A 145 11.62 6.26 -9.80
CA ASP A 145 12.57 5.76 -8.82
C ASP A 145 13.47 6.91 -8.36
N MET A 146 13.30 7.27 -7.10
CA MET A 146 14.16 8.21 -6.43
C MET A 146 15.04 7.45 -5.43
N ASP A 147 16.34 7.49 -5.67
CA ASP A 147 17.33 6.95 -4.74
C ASP A 147 17.50 7.84 -3.49
N ASN A 148 17.90 7.20 -2.40
CA ASN A 148 18.24 7.83 -1.12
C ASN A 148 17.12 8.67 -0.48
N VAL A 149 15.85 8.31 -0.71
CA VAL A 149 14.71 9.06 -0.16
C VAL A 149 14.28 8.68 1.26
N ILE A 150 14.83 7.61 1.83
CA ILE A 150 14.52 7.23 3.21
C ILE A 150 14.96 8.36 4.15
N ASN A 151 14.11 8.68 5.13
CA ASN A 151 14.23 9.80 6.06
C ASN A 151 14.09 11.20 5.44
N MET A 152 13.76 11.33 4.15
CA MET A 152 13.45 12.64 3.57
C MET A 152 12.07 13.14 4.06
N PRO A 153 11.95 14.44 4.37
CA PRO A 153 10.66 15.06 4.64
C PRO A 153 9.83 15.11 3.36
N VAL A 154 8.52 14.92 3.50
CA VAL A 154 7.55 15.00 2.40
C VAL A 154 6.41 15.91 2.81
N ARG A 155 6.05 16.82 1.90
CA ARG A 155 4.78 17.53 1.94
C ARG A 155 3.87 16.95 0.85
N LEU A 156 2.80 16.29 1.26
CA LEU A 156 1.77 15.76 0.39
C LEU A 156 0.55 16.68 0.44
N VAL A 157 0.02 17.06 -0.72
CA VAL A 157 -1.22 17.83 -0.85
C VAL A 157 -2.19 17.07 -1.73
N PHE A 158 -3.45 16.96 -1.30
CA PHE A 158 -4.52 16.37 -2.10
C PHE A 158 -5.85 17.10 -1.83
N ALA A 159 -6.80 16.96 -2.75
CA ALA A 159 -8.11 17.58 -2.64
C ALA A 159 -9.20 16.51 -2.56
N ASP A 160 -10.12 16.65 -1.61
CA ASP A 160 -11.32 15.81 -1.49
C ASP A 160 -12.40 16.56 -0.70
N PHE A 161 -13.67 16.19 -0.84
CA PHE A 161 -14.81 16.89 -0.21
C PHE A 161 -14.78 18.42 -0.39
N ASN A 162 -14.31 18.89 -1.55
CA ASN A 162 -14.14 20.31 -1.86
C ASN A 162 -13.17 21.05 -0.90
N GLN A 163 -12.25 20.33 -0.27
CA GLN A 163 -11.23 20.85 0.64
C GLN A 163 -9.84 20.32 0.27
N ASN A 164 -8.81 21.11 0.57
CA ASN A 164 -7.41 20.72 0.39
C ASN A 164 -6.84 20.22 1.71
N TYR A 165 -6.20 19.06 1.67
CA TYR A 165 -5.50 18.46 2.79
C TYR A 165 -3.99 18.53 2.53
N SER A 166 -3.24 19.03 3.51
CA SER A 166 -1.78 19.05 3.47
C SER A 166 -1.21 18.22 4.60
N LEU A 167 -0.47 17.17 4.25
CA LEU A 167 0.17 16.25 5.17
C LEU A 167 1.69 16.45 5.12
N MET A 168 2.31 16.59 6.28
CA MET A 168 3.76 16.63 6.41
C MET A 168 4.24 15.36 7.11
N GLY A 169 5.19 14.67 6.49
CA GLY A 169 5.72 13.41 6.99
C GLY A 169 7.17 13.19 6.64
N ILE A 170 7.69 12.03 7.06
CA ILE A 170 9.04 11.56 6.75
C ILE A 170 8.89 10.19 6.08
N ILE A 171 9.61 9.96 4.99
CA ILE A 171 9.63 8.65 4.30
C ILE A 171 10.34 7.64 5.20
N VAL A 172 9.64 6.56 5.56
CA VAL A 172 10.19 5.47 6.39
C VAL A 172 10.41 4.18 5.61
N ARG A 173 9.84 4.07 4.41
CA ARG A 173 10.03 2.91 3.52
C ARG A 173 9.70 3.23 2.08
N LYS A 174 10.33 2.48 1.17
CA LYS A 174 10.10 2.46 -0.27
C LYS A 174 9.88 1.01 -0.70
N VAL A 175 8.87 0.75 -1.51
CA VAL A 175 8.56 -0.60 -2.03
C VAL A 175 8.28 -0.49 -3.53
N VAL A 176 9.05 -1.21 -4.35
CA VAL A 176 8.83 -1.29 -5.79
C VAL A 176 7.71 -2.31 -6.07
N ILE A 177 6.74 -1.93 -6.89
CA ILE A 177 5.60 -2.76 -7.30
C ILE A 177 5.54 -2.76 -8.83
N GLY A 178 5.82 -3.91 -9.44
CA GLY A 178 5.92 -4.04 -10.89
C GLY A 178 7.11 -3.26 -11.46
N GLU A 179 7.07 -2.93 -12.75
CA GLU A 179 8.22 -2.33 -13.44
C GLU A 179 8.40 -0.83 -13.13
N ASN A 180 7.32 -0.05 -13.00
CA ASN A 180 7.38 1.43 -12.91
C ASN A 180 6.53 2.06 -11.77
N LYS A 181 6.11 1.31 -10.76
CA LYS A 181 5.34 1.89 -9.63
C LYS A 181 6.09 1.71 -8.33
N ILE A 182 6.21 2.78 -7.56
CA ILE A 182 6.90 2.74 -6.28
C ILE A 182 6.00 3.31 -5.21
N VAL A 183 5.79 2.52 -4.15
CA VAL A 183 5.03 2.92 -2.98
C VAL A 183 5.97 3.47 -1.93
N TYR A 184 5.76 4.74 -1.60
CA TYR A 184 6.45 5.42 -0.52
C TYR A 184 5.57 5.44 0.72
N GLY A 185 6.07 4.86 1.82
CA GLY A 185 5.41 4.89 3.11
C GLY A 185 5.97 6.00 3.98
N CYS A 186 5.10 6.89 4.45
CA CYS A 186 5.47 8.04 5.28
C CYS A 186 4.89 7.94 6.69
N ARG A 187 5.67 8.36 7.68
CA ARG A 187 5.20 8.64 9.04
C ARG A 187 4.86 10.12 9.14
N LEU A 188 3.71 10.46 9.72
CA LEU A 188 3.35 11.87 9.94
C LEU A 188 4.35 12.53 10.90
N GLY A 189 4.80 13.73 10.56
CA GLY A 189 5.67 14.55 11.40
C GLY A 189 4.89 15.29 12.48
N VAL A 190 3.63 15.63 12.20
CA VAL A 190 2.75 16.40 13.09
C VAL A 190 1.36 15.78 13.06
N ARG A 191 0.67 15.76 14.21
CA ARG A 191 -0.76 15.41 14.27
C ARG A 191 -1.57 16.43 13.49
N ASN A 192 -2.56 15.95 12.73
CA ASN A 192 -3.42 16.79 11.91
C ASN A 192 -4.89 16.45 12.21
N ALA A 193 -5.56 17.31 12.99
CA ALA A 193 -6.97 17.10 13.37
C ALA A 193 -7.91 17.02 12.16
N ASN A 194 -7.61 17.75 11.08
CA ASN A 194 -8.41 17.72 9.86
C ASN A 194 -8.29 16.35 9.17
N LEU A 195 -7.15 15.67 9.31
CA LEU A 195 -6.96 14.32 8.77
C LEU A 195 -7.81 13.29 9.53
N GLU A 196 -7.90 13.40 10.86
CA GLU A 196 -8.73 12.50 11.68
C GLU A 196 -10.21 12.64 11.29
N GLN A 197 -10.71 13.87 11.18
CA GLN A 197 -12.07 14.16 10.74
C GLN A 197 -12.33 13.62 9.32
N TYR A 198 -11.38 13.83 8.41
CA TYR A 198 -11.45 13.31 7.04
C TYR A 198 -11.55 11.79 7.00
N ILE A 199 -10.72 11.07 7.78
CA ILE A 199 -10.76 9.61 7.87
C ILE A 199 -12.13 9.13 8.34
N SER A 200 -12.67 9.73 9.41
CA SER A 200 -14.00 9.36 9.92
C SER A 200 -15.12 9.68 8.93
N GLN A 201 -15.02 10.78 8.18
CA GLN A 201 -16.01 11.14 7.16
C GLN A 201 -15.96 10.18 5.97
N LYS A 202 -14.77 9.86 5.45
CA LYS A 202 -14.61 8.88 4.38
C LYS A 202 -15.05 7.49 4.77
N GLN A 203 -14.74 7.03 5.98
CA GLN A 203 -15.20 5.72 6.47
C GLN A 203 -16.73 5.65 6.47
N ARG A 204 -17.41 6.67 6.99
CA ARG A 204 -18.89 6.76 6.95
C ARG A 204 -19.41 6.77 5.50
N GLN A 205 -18.77 7.51 4.61
CA GLN A 205 -19.13 7.52 3.18
C GLN A 205 -19.01 6.11 2.57
N MET A 206 -17.90 5.41 2.80
CA MET A 206 -17.70 4.05 2.28
C MET A 206 -18.72 3.05 2.83
N LEU A 207 -19.08 3.15 4.11
CA LEU A 207 -20.12 2.31 4.72
C LEU A 207 -21.52 2.62 4.16
N SER A 208 -21.81 3.89 3.87
CA SER A 208 -23.08 4.28 3.21
C SER A 208 -23.15 3.85 1.74
N MET A 209 -22.02 3.84 1.02
CA MET A 209 -21.94 3.41 -0.38
C MET A 209 -21.95 1.89 -0.56
N ASN A 210 -21.67 1.13 0.50
CA ASN A 210 -21.74 -0.34 0.51
C ASN A 210 -23.14 -0.91 0.27
N HIS A 211 -24.19 -0.08 0.36
CA HIS A 211 -25.55 -0.47 -0.03
C HIS A 211 -25.84 -0.36 -1.53
N GLY A 212 -24.87 0.07 -2.36
CA GLY A 212 -24.93 -0.11 -3.81
C GLY A 212 -24.12 0.92 -4.60
N ASN A 213 -22.86 0.61 -4.98
CA ASN A 213 -22.30 0.87 -6.31
C ASN A 213 -20.77 0.61 -6.44
N SER A 214 -20.38 0.43 -7.70
CA SER A 214 -19.10 0.22 -8.42
C SER A 214 -17.75 0.70 -7.85
N ALA A 215 -17.67 1.45 -6.75
CA ALA A 215 -16.39 1.87 -6.17
C ALA A 215 -15.59 0.70 -5.57
N PHE A 216 -16.28 -0.35 -5.08
CA PHE A 216 -15.65 -1.58 -4.61
C PHE A 216 -15.11 -2.45 -5.77
N GLN A 217 -15.74 -2.40 -6.94
CA GLN A 217 -15.20 -3.06 -8.13
C GLN A 217 -13.84 -2.43 -8.52
N ASN A 218 -13.68 -1.12 -8.40
CA ASN A 218 -12.40 -0.46 -8.66
C ASN A 218 -11.29 -0.86 -7.67
N LYS A 219 -11.61 -1.14 -6.41
CA LYS A 219 -10.66 -1.68 -5.43
C LYS A 219 -10.18 -3.07 -5.83
N GLU A 220 -11.10 -3.93 -6.25
CA GLU A 220 -10.80 -5.31 -6.67
C GLU A 220 -10.02 -5.33 -8.01
N ILE A 221 -10.41 -4.50 -8.98
CA ILE A 221 -9.71 -4.33 -10.26
C ILE A 221 -8.29 -3.78 -10.02
N LEU A 222 -8.10 -2.83 -9.11
CA LEU A 222 -6.78 -2.28 -8.81
C LEU A 222 -5.92 -3.26 -8.00
N GLU A 223 -6.49 -3.98 -7.03
CA GLU A 223 -5.80 -5.06 -6.31
C GLU A 223 -5.39 -6.21 -7.23
N LYS A 224 -6.20 -6.51 -8.26
CA LYS A 224 -5.91 -7.51 -9.29
C LYS A 224 -4.82 -7.02 -10.26
N ALA A 225 -4.92 -5.78 -10.73
CA ALA A 225 -3.90 -5.15 -11.57
C ALA A 225 -2.55 -4.94 -10.86
N LEU A 226 -2.54 -4.93 -9.52
CA LEU A 226 -1.32 -4.88 -8.70
C LEU A 226 -0.74 -6.29 -8.40
N LYS A 227 -1.48 -7.37 -8.71
CA LYS A 227 -1.09 -8.77 -8.45
C LYS A 227 -0.64 -9.52 -9.71
N GLU A 228 -1.01 -9.08 -10.91
CA GLU A 228 -0.60 -9.76 -12.14
C GLU A 228 0.85 -9.38 -12.52
N PRO A 229 1.80 -10.35 -12.59
CA PRO A 229 3.08 -10.11 -13.24
C PRO A 229 2.85 -9.93 -14.74
N GLY A 230 3.64 -9.03 -15.34
CA GLY A 230 3.48 -8.58 -16.72
C GLY A 230 3.26 -9.72 -17.70
N ARG A 231 2.17 -9.67 -18.45
CA ARG A 231 1.97 -10.53 -19.60
C ARG A 231 2.72 -9.90 -20.77
N ALA A 232 3.80 -10.56 -21.15
CA ALA A 232 4.59 -10.28 -22.36
C ALA A 232 3.70 -10.15 -23.60
N ASP A 233 4.14 -9.27 -24.51
CA ASP A 233 3.70 -9.23 -25.90
C ASP A 233 3.63 -10.63 -26.51
N ARG A 234 2.49 -10.94 -27.14
CA ARG A 234 2.39 -11.69 -28.40
C ARG A 234 0.94 -11.72 -28.89
N THR A 235 0.78 -11.14 -30.08
CA THR A 235 -0.10 -11.54 -31.18
C THR A 235 -0.73 -12.93 -31.04
N ALA A 236 -2.06 -12.98 -30.99
CA ALA A 236 -2.89 -14.06 -31.51
C ALA A 236 -4.32 -13.54 -31.69
N GLN A 237 -4.81 -13.59 -32.94
CA GLN A 237 -6.24 -13.54 -33.23
C GLN A 237 -6.91 -14.75 -32.59
N GLU A 238 -7.87 -14.55 -31.71
CA GLU A 238 -8.89 -15.57 -31.42
C GLU A 238 -10.26 -14.90 -31.57
N GLN A 239 -11.05 -15.50 -32.44
CA GLN A 239 -12.40 -15.08 -32.83
C GLN A 239 -13.34 -15.31 -31.66
N GLU A 240 -14.04 -14.27 -31.20
CA GLU A 240 -15.20 -14.45 -30.31
C GLU A 240 -16.37 -15.08 -31.09
N PRO A 241 -17.10 -16.04 -30.51
CA PRO A 241 -18.34 -16.53 -31.11
C PRO A 241 -19.45 -15.48 -30.93
N ASP A 242 -20.09 -15.18 -32.06
CA ASP A 242 -21.13 -14.18 -32.29
C ASP A 242 -22.44 -14.55 -31.56
N ASP A 243 -22.65 -14.09 -30.32
CA ASP A 243 -23.88 -14.35 -29.58
C ASP A 243 -24.88 -13.18 -29.67
N LYS A 244 -25.71 -13.26 -30.72
CA LYS A 244 -26.82 -12.35 -31.01
C LYS A 244 -27.99 -12.58 -30.06
N ASN A 245 -28.04 -11.90 -28.91
CA ASN A 245 -29.34 -11.61 -28.27
C ASN A 245 -29.31 -10.49 -27.22
N TYR A 246 -29.35 -9.23 -27.65
CA TYR A 246 -29.81 -8.14 -26.78
C TYR A 246 -31.02 -7.45 -27.39
N LYS A 247 -32.19 -7.72 -26.79
CA LYS A 247 -33.44 -7.00 -27.03
C LYS A 247 -33.23 -5.50 -26.76
N LYS A 248 -33.55 -4.67 -27.77
CA LYS A 248 -33.67 -3.21 -27.68
C LYS A 248 -34.55 -2.82 -26.48
N LYS A 249 -33.94 -2.29 -25.42
CA LYS A 249 -34.63 -1.41 -24.48
C LYS A 249 -34.49 0.02 -25.01
N GLN A 250 -35.58 0.56 -25.54
CA GLN A 250 -35.69 1.98 -25.87
C GLN A 250 -35.55 2.80 -24.58
N ILE A 251 -34.53 3.64 -24.50
CA ILE A 251 -34.43 4.68 -23.48
C ILE A 251 -35.35 5.81 -23.94
N LYS A 252 -36.41 6.08 -23.17
CA LYS A 252 -37.24 7.27 -23.35
C LYS A 252 -36.41 8.47 -22.90
N ASN A 253 -36.10 9.37 -23.84
CA ASN A 253 -35.54 10.68 -23.55
C ASN A 253 -36.62 11.55 -22.89
N ASP A 254 -36.50 11.74 -21.58
CA ASP A 254 -37.02 12.90 -20.87
C ASP A 254 -36.26 14.12 -21.39
N GLY A 255 -36.95 14.95 -22.17
CA GLY A 255 -36.40 16.13 -22.82
C GLY A 255 -36.25 17.28 -21.85
N THR A 256 -35.07 17.45 -21.26
CA THR A 256 -34.64 18.73 -20.68
C THR A 256 -33.12 18.94 -20.82
N TYR A 257 -32.65 19.22 -22.04
CA TYR A 257 -31.37 19.90 -22.23
C TYR A 257 -31.57 21.06 -23.22
N LYS A 258 -31.47 22.29 -22.71
CA LYS A 258 -31.44 23.49 -23.56
C LYS A 258 -30.12 23.50 -24.34
N GLU A 259 -30.23 23.51 -25.67
CA GLU A 259 -29.09 23.67 -26.58
C GLU A 259 -28.31 24.94 -26.23
N ARG A 260 -26.99 24.82 -26.06
CA ARG A 260 -26.10 25.99 -25.99
C ARG A 260 -25.70 26.36 -27.40
N ASP A 261 -25.73 27.66 -27.72
CA ASP A 261 -25.46 28.23 -29.05
C ASP A 261 -24.12 27.80 -29.68
N ILE A 262 -23.19 27.32 -28.86
CA ILE A 262 -21.89 26.79 -29.30
C ILE A 262 -22.00 25.57 -30.21
N ASN A 263 -23.14 24.86 -30.19
CA ASN A 263 -23.38 23.66 -30.99
C ASN A 263 -23.73 23.96 -32.46
N LYS A 264 -23.98 25.23 -32.83
CA LYS A 264 -24.35 25.62 -34.22
C LYS A 264 -23.19 26.16 -35.05
N VAL A 265 -21.95 26.06 -34.58
CA VAL A 265 -20.78 26.66 -35.23
C VAL A 265 -19.80 25.59 -35.70
N GLY A 266 -19.37 25.67 -36.96
CA GLY A 266 -18.53 24.67 -37.63
C GLY A 266 -17.16 24.51 -36.99
N LYS A 267 -16.56 23.31 -37.10
CA LYS A 267 -15.29 22.92 -36.45
C LYS A 267 -14.12 23.88 -36.71
N THR A 268 -14.13 24.60 -37.84
CA THR A 268 -13.06 25.52 -38.24
C THR A 268 -13.08 26.81 -37.40
N GLU A 269 -14.26 27.39 -37.16
CA GLU A 269 -14.41 28.65 -36.39
C GLU A 269 -14.15 28.46 -34.88
N ARG A 270 -14.30 27.23 -34.35
CA ARG A 270 -13.92 26.92 -32.96
C ARG A 270 -12.41 27.03 -32.71
N ARG A 271 -11.55 26.80 -33.70
CA ARG A 271 -10.10 26.92 -33.52
C ARG A 271 -9.64 28.36 -33.42
N ASP A 272 -10.31 29.28 -34.12
CA ASP A 272 -9.92 30.69 -34.16
C ASP A 272 -10.34 31.44 -32.88
N ILE A 273 -11.50 31.10 -32.30
CA ILE A 273 -11.95 31.64 -31.00
C ILE A 273 -11.00 31.26 -29.84
N PHE A 274 -10.44 30.04 -29.86
CA PHE A 274 -9.46 29.59 -28.87
C PHE A 274 -8.08 30.24 -29.04
N ARG A 275 -7.73 30.69 -30.25
CA ARG A 275 -6.46 31.36 -30.51
C ARG A 275 -6.51 32.83 -30.08
N ASP A 276 -7.63 33.52 -30.33
CA ASP A 276 -7.81 34.94 -29.99
C ASP A 276 -7.92 35.20 -28.47
N THR A 277 -8.40 34.20 -27.70
CA THR A 277 -8.49 34.28 -26.23
C THR A 277 -7.16 34.08 -25.51
N LEU A 278 -6.18 33.45 -26.15
CA LEU A 278 -4.82 33.29 -25.61
C LEU A 278 -3.94 34.53 -25.84
N GLU A 279 -4.16 35.28 -26.93
CA GLU A 279 -3.37 36.48 -27.22
C GLU A 279 -3.82 37.71 -26.42
N ARG A 280 -5.10 37.80 -26.03
CA ARG A 280 -5.61 38.93 -25.20
C ARG A 280 -5.25 38.85 -23.71
N LYS A 281 -4.47 37.87 -23.27
CA LYS A 281 -3.99 37.74 -21.88
C LYS A 281 -2.55 38.20 -21.66
N LYS A 282 -1.95 38.87 -22.65
CA LYS A 282 -0.72 39.65 -22.49
C LYS A 282 -0.95 41.10 -22.88
N VAL A 283 -1.55 41.88 -21.98
CA VAL A 283 -1.13 43.24 -21.54
C VAL A 283 -1.70 43.43 -20.14
#